data_AF-A0A8X6XRY6-F1
#
_entry.id   AF-A0A8X6XRY6-F1
#
_cell.length_a   1.000
_cell.length_b   1.000
_cell.length_c   1.000
_cell.angle_alpha   90.00
_cell.angle_beta   90.00
_cell.angle_gamma   90.00
#
_symmetry.space_group_name_H-M   'P 1'
#
loop_
_entity.id
_entity.type
_entity.pdbx_description
1 polymer ?
#
loop_
_entity_poly.entity_id
_entity_poly.type
_entity_poly.pdbx_seq_one_letter_code
_entity_poly.pdbx_strand_id
1 'polypeptide(L)'
;MNWPGYFGSLVLRLLVLLHLWNCLCLSFILDGSPTSFAQFPRWLAGLNGTLSLKFRTREPNGLLLYTDDGGTYDFFEVKLVEGNARLRFNLGGGTAILSAGKNLHDSHWHTLKVSNLFLL
;
A
#
# COMPACT_ATOMS: atom_id res chain seq x y z
N MET A 1 51.00 -9.66 -0.88
CA MET A 1 50.28 -10.34 -1.99
C MET A 1 49.43 -9.31 -2.69
N ASN A 2 49.91 -8.79 -3.83
CA ASN A 2 49.21 -7.77 -4.61
C ASN A 2 48.20 -8.47 -5.50
N TRP A 3 46.93 -8.42 -5.12
CA TRP A 3 45.84 -8.90 -5.98
C TRP A 3 45.79 -8.03 -7.24
N PRO A 4 45.66 -8.61 -8.45
CA PRO A 4 45.52 -7.83 -9.67
C PRO A 4 44.24 -6.98 -9.57
N GLY A 5 44.34 -5.67 -9.83
CA GLY A 5 43.26 -4.69 -9.61
C GLY A 5 41.91 -5.02 -10.28
N TYR A 6 41.91 -5.92 -11.26
CA TYR A 6 40.72 -6.48 -11.90
C TYR A 6 39.82 -7.30 -10.96
N PHE A 7 40.39 -8.00 -9.97
CA PHE A 7 39.63 -8.83 -9.04
C PHE A 7 38.73 -7.99 -8.12
N GLY A 8 39.23 -6.86 -7.62
CA GLY A 8 38.45 -5.93 -6.79
C GLY A 8 37.33 -5.24 -7.57
N SER A 9 37.56 -4.89 -8.84
CA SER A 9 36.53 -4.27 -9.69
C SER A 9 35.38 -5.23 -10.01
N LEU A 10 35.68 -6.51 -10.26
CA LEU A 10 34.66 -7.51 -10.55
C LEU A 10 33.79 -7.80 -9.31
N VAL A 11 34.41 -7.95 -8.14
CA VAL A 11 33.68 -8.16 -6.88
C VAL A 11 32.78 -6.96 -6.57
N LEU A 12 33.29 -5.73 -6.74
CA LEU A 12 32.48 -4.53 -6.54
C LEU A 12 31.30 -4.44 -7.52
N ARG A 13 31.50 -4.78 -8.80
CA ARG A 13 30.42 -4.84 -9.80
C ARG A 13 29.37 -5.88 -9.44
N LEU A 14 29.78 -7.06 -8.99
CA LEU A 14 28.88 -8.12 -8.56
C LEU A 14 28.07 -7.72 -7.30
N LEU A 15 28.70 -7.04 -6.34
CA LEU A 15 28.01 -6.53 -5.15
C LEU A 15 27.01 -5.42 -5.47
N VAL A 16 27.35 -4.51 -6.40
CA VAL A 16 26.43 -3.48 -6.90
C VAL A 16 25.27 -4.11 -7.66
N LEU A 17 25.52 -5.08 -8.55
CA LEU A 17 24.46 -5.79 -9.26
C LEU A 17 23.56 -6.58 -8.31
N LEU A 18 24.11 -7.19 -7.26
CA LEU A 18 23.34 -7.87 -6.22
C LEU A 18 22.48 -6.89 -5.41
N HIS A 19 23.00 -5.69 -5.07
CA HIS A 19 22.22 -4.65 -4.40
C HIS A 19 21.09 -4.12 -5.29
N LEU A 20 21.38 -3.90 -6.58
CA LEU A 20 20.38 -3.48 -7.57
C LEU A 20 19.32 -4.57 -7.81
N TRP A 21 19.71 -5.85 -7.78
CA TRP A 21 18.81 -7.00 -7.91
C TRP A 21 17.88 -7.16 -6.71
N ASN A 22 18.39 -6.96 -5.48
CA ASN A 22 17.57 -6.98 -4.27
C ASN A 22 16.64 -5.77 -4.13
N CYS A 23 16.83 -4.71 -4.94
CA CYS A 23 16.02 -3.49 -4.91
C CYS A 23 14.69 -3.60 -5.68
N LEU A 24 14.39 -4.75 -6.30
CA LEU A 24 13.17 -4.97 -7.08
C LEU A 24 12.08 -5.69 -6.26
N CYS A 25 11.84 -5.25 -5.02
CA CYS A 25 10.67 -5.72 -4.28
C CYS A 25 9.43 -4.89 -4.71
N LEU A 26 8.63 -5.44 -5.62
CA LEU A 26 7.43 -4.78 -6.15
C LEU A 26 6.20 -4.91 -5.23
N SER A 27 6.29 -5.70 -4.15
CA SER A 27 5.21 -5.93 -3.18
C SER A 27 5.73 -6.57 -1.89
N PHE A 28 5.08 -6.30 -0.76
CA PHE A 28 5.29 -7.01 0.50
C PHE A 28 4.08 -7.90 0.83
N ILE A 29 4.29 -8.91 1.67
CA ILE A 29 3.24 -9.80 2.15
C ILE A 29 2.90 -9.39 3.58
N LEU A 30 1.62 -9.16 3.85
CA LEU A 30 1.08 -9.04 5.20
C LEU A 30 0.40 -10.36 5.54
N ASP A 31 0.75 -10.95 6.69
CA ASP A 31 0.22 -12.23 7.16
C ASP A 31 -1.14 -12.10 7.86
N GLY A 32 -1.63 -10.87 8.01
CA GLY A 32 -2.90 -10.56 8.70
C GLY A 32 -2.77 -10.49 10.22
N SER A 33 -1.57 -10.65 10.79
CA SER A 33 -1.36 -10.43 12.23
C SER A 33 -1.51 -8.95 12.59
N PRO A 34 -1.92 -8.60 13.83
CA PRO A 34 -2.03 -7.20 14.26
C PRO A 34 -0.73 -6.39 14.15
N THR A 35 0.40 -7.07 14.11
CA THR A 35 1.74 -6.49 13.98
C THR A 35 2.22 -6.37 12.54
N SER A 36 1.47 -6.91 11.57
CA SER A 36 1.85 -6.92 10.16
C SER A 36 1.23 -5.76 9.42
N PHE A 37 2.00 -4.68 9.31
CA PHE A 37 1.61 -3.48 8.58
C PHE A 37 2.83 -2.85 7.92
N ALA A 38 2.57 -1.98 6.95
CA ALA A 38 3.57 -1.10 6.37
C ALA A 38 3.12 0.34 6.57
N GLN A 39 4.06 1.20 6.98
CA GLN A 39 3.81 2.62 7.13
C GLN A 39 4.44 3.38 5.96
N PHE A 40 3.66 4.29 5.38
CA PHE A 40 4.08 5.14 4.28
C PHE A 40 4.18 6.60 4.74
N PRO A 41 4.91 7.46 4.02
CA PRO A 41 4.89 8.89 4.25
C PRO A 41 3.46 9.44 4.22
N ARG A 42 3.23 10.51 4.99
CA ARG A 42 1.92 11.17 5.06
C ARG A 42 1.44 11.55 3.67
N TRP A 43 0.20 11.17 3.37
CA TRP A 43 -0.45 11.57 2.12
C TRP A 43 -0.90 13.05 2.22
N LEU A 44 -0.20 13.94 1.54
CA LEU A 44 -0.57 15.35 1.40
C LEU A 44 -1.56 15.52 0.24
N ALA A 45 -2.77 15.00 0.41
CA ALA A 45 -3.82 15.08 -0.60
C ALA A 45 -4.28 16.53 -0.77
N GLY A 46 -3.82 17.20 -1.84
CA GLY A 46 -4.40 18.46 -2.29
C GLY A 46 -5.75 18.24 -3.00
N LEU A 47 -6.27 19.28 -3.65
CA LEU A 47 -7.59 19.30 -4.32
C LEU A 47 -7.84 18.17 -5.34
N ASN A 48 -6.78 17.52 -5.84
CA ASN A 48 -6.85 16.43 -6.84
C ASN A 48 -6.04 15.18 -6.41
N GLY A 49 -6.02 14.87 -5.12
CA GLY A 49 -5.34 13.68 -4.62
C GLY A 49 -5.94 12.39 -5.20
N THR A 50 -5.09 11.52 -5.74
CA THR A 50 -5.45 10.14 -6.09
C THR A 50 -4.67 9.17 -5.22
N LEU A 51 -5.37 8.20 -4.65
CA LEU A 51 -4.79 7.08 -3.94
C LEU A 51 -5.03 5.80 -4.75
N SER A 52 -3.99 5.02 -4.99
CA SER A 52 -4.11 3.73 -5.67
C SER A 52 -3.27 2.68 -4.96
N LEU A 53 -3.83 1.49 -4.80
CA LEU A 53 -3.13 0.32 -4.29
C LEU A 53 -3.50 -0.92 -5.11
N LYS A 54 -2.60 -1.90 -5.13
CA LYS A 54 -2.87 -3.24 -5.66
C LYS A 54 -2.81 -4.24 -4.53
N PHE A 55 -3.76 -5.15 -4.49
CA PHE A 55 -3.80 -6.20 -3.48
C PHE A 55 -4.21 -7.54 -4.10
N ARG A 56 -3.83 -8.61 -3.41
CA ARG A 56 -4.22 -9.98 -3.70
C ARG A 56 -4.39 -10.70 -2.36
N THR A 57 -5.55 -11.31 -2.14
CA THR A 57 -5.86 -11.96 -0.85
C THR A 57 -6.83 -13.12 -1.03
N ARG A 58 -6.88 -14.00 -0.03
CA ARG A 58 -7.93 -15.01 0.19
C ARG A 58 -8.88 -14.63 1.32
N GLU A 59 -8.51 -13.63 2.11
CA GLU A 59 -9.28 -13.20 3.26
C GLU A 59 -10.45 -12.30 2.80
N PRO A 60 -11.71 -12.68 3.09
CA PRO A 60 -12.87 -11.87 2.71
C PRO A 60 -13.02 -10.62 3.57
N ASN A 61 -12.34 -10.54 4.70
CA ASN A 61 -12.38 -9.42 5.63
C ASN A 61 -10.96 -9.00 6.00
N GLY A 62 -10.67 -7.70 6.00
CA GLY A 62 -9.36 -7.19 6.40
C GLY A 62 -9.15 -5.72 6.04
N LEU A 63 -8.37 -5.02 6.86
CA LEU A 63 -7.97 -3.65 6.61
C LEU A 63 -6.93 -3.60 5.49
N LEU A 64 -7.14 -2.74 4.50
CA LEU A 64 -6.19 -2.53 3.40
C LEU A 64 -5.41 -1.23 3.56
N LEU A 65 -6.07 -0.17 4.02
CA LEU A 65 -5.46 1.14 4.24
C LEU A 65 -6.21 1.91 5.31
N TYR A 66 -5.46 2.61 6.16
CA TYR A 66 -5.98 3.57 7.11
C TYR A 66 -5.06 4.78 7.19
N THR A 67 -5.64 5.97 7.22
CA THR A 67 -4.94 7.22 7.55
C THR A 67 -5.92 8.16 8.26
N ASP A 68 -5.39 8.94 9.19
CA ASP A 68 -6.15 9.98 9.89
C ASP A 68 -5.28 11.22 10.16
N ASP A 69 -5.88 12.22 10.78
CA ASP A 69 -5.25 13.47 11.23
C ASP A 69 -4.60 13.37 12.62
N GLY A 70 -4.36 12.16 13.14
CA GLY A 70 -3.94 11.93 14.53
C GLY A 70 -5.11 11.65 15.48
N GLY A 71 -6.29 11.30 14.95
CA GLY A 71 -7.44 10.80 15.71
C GLY A 71 -8.43 11.88 16.14
N THR A 72 -8.44 13.03 15.46
CA THR A 72 -9.29 14.16 15.84
C THR A 72 -10.63 14.07 15.13
N TYR A 73 -10.66 14.15 13.80
CA TYR A 73 -11.91 14.17 13.04
C TYR A 73 -11.81 13.52 11.67
N ASP A 74 -10.69 13.74 10.97
CA ASP A 74 -10.56 13.35 9.57
C ASP A 74 -9.89 11.99 9.46
N PHE A 75 -10.55 11.07 8.76
CA PHE A 75 -10.03 9.73 8.52
C PHE A 75 -10.44 9.20 7.15
N PHE A 76 -9.65 8.24 6.69
CA PHE A 76 -9.87 7.52 5.44
C PHE A 76 -9.50 6.04 5.65
N GLU A 77 -10.51 5.17 5.57
CA GLU A 77 -10.42 3.73 5.82
C GLU A 77 -10.87 2.94 4.59
N VAL A 78 -10.02 2.05 4.10
CA VAL A 78 -10.36 1.07 3.07
C VAL A 78 -10.17 -0.32 3.62
N LYS A 79 -11.22 -1.15 3.52
CA LYS A 79 -11.19 -2.54 3.97
C LYS A 79 -12.02 -3.46 3.08
N LEU A 80 -11.78 -4.76 3.19
CA LEU A 80 -12.69 -5.78 2.68
C LEU A 80 -13.74 -6.11 3.74
N VAL A 81 -15.00 -6.23 3.30
CA VAL A 81 -16.11 -6.76 4.08
C VAL A 81 -16.86 -7.76 3.21
N GLU A 82 -16.84 -9.02 3.62
CA GLU A 82 -17.47 -10.13 2.89
C GLU A 82 -17.03 -10.18 1.41
N GLY A 83 -15.76 -9.88 1.15
CA GLY A 83 -15.18 -9.88 -0.19
C GLY A 83 -15.49 -8.64 -1.04
N ASN A 84 -16.18 -7.63 -0.51
CA ASN A 84 -16.42 -6.34 -1.16
C ASN A 84 -15.48 -5.29 -0.60
N ALA A 85 -14.95 -4.38 -1.43
CA ALA A 85 -14.18 -3.25 -0.95
C ALA A 85 -15.15 -2.20 -0.38
N ARG A 86 -14.87 -1.74 0.84
CA ARG A 86 -15.62 -0.68 1.53
C ARG A 86 -14.67 0.46 1.87
N LEU A 87 -15.03 1.65 1.40
CA LEU A 87 -14.41 2.90 1.77
C LEU A 87 -15.30 3.59 2.81
N ARG A 88 -14.73 3.98 3.94
CA ARG A 88 -15.34 4.83 4.95
C ARG A 88 -14.44 6.02 5.19
N PHE A 89 -14.99 7.24 5.15
CA PHE A 89 -14.20 8.45 5.33
C PHE A 89 -15.00 9.54 6.02
N ASN A 90 -14.30 10.43 6.69
CA ASN A 90 -14.79 11.71 7.19
C ASN A 90 -13.72 12.76 6.91
N LEU A 91 -14.13 13.88 6.32
CA LEU A 91 -13.26 14.98 5.90
C LEU A 91 -13.91 16.31 6.30
N GLY A 92 -14.31 16.44 7.56
CA GLY A 92 -15.06 17.57 8.10
C GLY A 92 -16.58 17.59 7.87
N GLY A 93 -17.10 16.91 6.84
CA GLY A 93 -18.54 16.93 6.47
C GLY A 93 -19.41 15.83 7.11
N GLY A 94 -18.84 14.96 7.93
CA GLY A 94 -19.50 13.76 8.46
C GLY A 94 -19.05 12.48 7.77
N THR A 95 -19.47 11.33 8.32
CA THR A 95 -19.03 10.02 7.82
C THR A 95 -19.81 9.61 6.58
N ALA A 96 -19.10 9.29 5.51
CA ALA A 96 -19.64 8.66 4.30
C ALA A 96 -19.09 7.24 4.13
N ILE A 97 -19.89 6.38 3.50
CA ILE A 97 -19.54 4.98 3.20
C ILE A 97 -19.83 4.70 1.73
N LEU A 98 -18.84 4.17 1.02
CA LEU A 98 -18.96 3.68 -0.35
C LEU A 98 -18.54 2.21 -0.39
N SER A 99 -19.13 1.41 -1.29
CA SER A 99 -18.74 0.01 -1.49
C SER A 99 -18.62 -0.30 -2.98
N ALA A 100 -17.65 -1.14 -3.34
CA ALA A 100 -17.36 -1.49 -4.73
C ALA A 100 -16.75 -2.89 -4.85
N GLY A 101 -16.91 -3.48 -6.03
CA GLY A 101 -16.42 -4.83 -6.35
C GLY A 101 -17.18 -5.94 -5.61
N LYS A 102 -16.86 -7.18 -5.97
CA LYS A 102 -17.42 -8.40 -5.38
C LYS A 102 -16.40 -9.53 -5.48
N ASN A 103 -16.37 -10.40 -4.47
CA ASN A 103 -15.47 -11.57 -4.44
C ASN A 103 -13.98 -11.22 -4.65
N LEU A 104 -13.52 -10.09 -4.10
CA LEU A 104 -12.13 -9.59 -4.26
C LEU A 104 -11.08 -10.40 -3.47
N HIS A 105 -11.49 -11.52 -2.88
CA HIS A 105 -10.66 -12.46 -2.12
C HIS A 105 -10.37 -13.75 -2.93
N ASP A 106 -10.37 -13.63 -4.25
CA ASP A 106 -10.24 -14.73 -5.22
C ASP A 106 -8.77 -15.13 -5.53
N SER A 107 -7.80 -14.63 -4.76
CA SER A 107 -6.36 -14.78 -5.04
C SER A 107 -5.88 -14.16 -6.37
N HIS A 108 -6.65 -13.27 -7.00
CA HIS A 108 -6.17 -12.47 -8.14
C HIS A 108 -5.75 -11.07 -7.70
N TRP A 109 -4.97 -10.41 -8.56
CA TRP A 109 -4.57 -9.03 -8.34
C TRP A 109 -5.70 -8.07 -8.69
N HIS A 110 -6.09 -7.24 -7.74
CA HIS A 110 -7.07 -6.18 -7.89
C HIS A 110 -6.40 -4.82 -7.76
N THR A 111 -6.91 -3.82 -8.47
CA THR A 111 -6.49 -2.41 -8.32
C THR A 111 -7.62 -1.63 -7.68
N LEU A 112 -7.35 -1.05 -6.52
CA LEU A 112 -8.25 -0.10 -5.88
C LEU A 112 -7.73 1.30 -6.12
N LYS A 113 -8.58 2.17 -6.66
CA LYS A 113 -8.27 3.57 -6.97
C LYS A 113 -9.36 4.46 -6.40
N VAL A 114 -8.96 5.47 -5.63
CA VAL A 114 -9.82 6.56 -5.18
C VAL A 114 -9.27 7.85 -5.76
N SER A 115 -10.11 8.58 -6.47
CA SER A 115 -9.76 9.81 -7.18
C SER A 115 -10.80 10.89 -6.88
N ASN A 116 -10.40 12.15 -7.07
CA ASN A 116 -11.27 13.31 -6.84
C ASN A 116 -11.81 13.35 -5.41
N LEU A 117 -10.93 13.07 -4.43
CA LEU A 117 -11.26 13.26 -3.03
C LEU A 117 -11.33 14.78 -2.77
N PHE A 118 -12.47 15.39 -3.09
CA PHE A 118 -12.75 16.76 -2.74
C PHE A 118 -12.89 16.83 -1.21
N LEU A 119 -11.94 17.52 -0.57
CA LEU A 119 -12.22 18.21 0.69
C LEU A 119 -13.34 19.19 0.35
N LEU A 120 -14.53 19.01 0.90
CA LEU A 120 -15.63 19.97 0.76
C LEU A 120 -15.24 21.31 1.41
#